data_AF-A0A718Y0V0-F1
#
_entry.id   AF-A0A718Y0V0-F1
#
_cell.length_a   1.000
_cell.length_b   1.000
_cell.length_c   1.000
_cell.angle_alpha   90.00
_cell.angle_beta   90.00
_cell.angle_gamma   90.00
#
_symmetry.space_group_name_H-M   'P 1'
#
loop_
_entity.id
_entity.type
_entity.pdbx_description
1 polymer ?
#
loop_
_entity_poly.entity_id
_entity_poly.type
_entity_poly.pdbx_seq_one_letter_code
_entity_poly.pdbx_strand_id
1 'polypeptide(L)'
;MTKLTINRKPEGIYGTPQKTTQAAQEQDKTTSAHKVMPGNQKAQQKPTGATPWRHMTKRQRKNRRRVNRLIELWPELFSREAPKPLKVGIFDDLMQDVAGRGLAFGPGALRATLASYAQSPRYYRALVAGGARYDLKGQPCGEVTPQEQQDAETRLMALNEKRKRQRRAAKEKTGA
;
A
#
# COMPACT_ATOMS: atom_id res chain seq x y z
N MET A 1 25.31 44.98 20.12
CA MET A 1 25.07 43.91 19.13
C MET A 1 25.74 42.64 19.63
N THR A 2 25.03 41.51 19.71
CA THR A 2 25.58 40.24 20.25
C THR A 2 25.07 39.07 19.42
N LYS A 3 25.97 38.40 18.69
CA LYS A 3 25.66 37.19 17.90
C LYS A 3 26.14 35.95 18.67
N LEU A 4 25.22 35.13 19.17
CA LEU A 4 25.53 33.82 19.74
C LEU A 4 25.20 32.73 18.72
N THR A 5 26.22 32.26 18.00
CA THR A 5 26.11 31.20 17.00
C THR A 5 26.53 29.86 17.61
N ILE A 6 25.57 28.98 17.92
CA ILE A 6 25.86 27.63 18.44
C ILE A 6 25.59 26.59 17.35
N ASN A 7 26.60 26.34 16.53
CA ASN A 7 26.62 25.22 15.58
C ASN A 7 27.14 23.97 16.28
N ARG A 8 26.26 23.01 16.63
CA ARG A 8 26.66 21.61 16.85
C ARG A 8 25.54 20.63 16.49
N LYS A 9 25.89 19.63 15.68
CA LYS A 9 25.05 18.54 15.21
C LYS A 9 25.64 17.23 15.76
N PRO A 10 24.89 16.41 16.51
CA PRO A 10 25.37 15.09 16.91
C PRO A 10 25.37 14.16 15.69
N GLU A 11 26.48 13.46 15.45
CA GLU A 11 26.56 12.39 14.45
C GLU A 11 26.10 11.05 15.03
N GLY A 12 25.77 10.10 14.14
CA GLY A 12 25.06 8.87 14.50
C GLY A 12 25.93 7.78 15.17
N ILE A 13 25.33 7.09 16.13
CA ILE A 13 25.91 5.91 16.82
C ILE A 13 24.89 4.75 16.90
N TYR A 14 24.35 4.34 15.75
CA TYR A 14 23.60 3.09 15.62
C TYR A 14 24.56 1.89 15.55
N GLY A 15 25.05 1.45 16.71
CA GLY A 15 25.91 0.26 16.82
C GLY A 15 25.14 -1.04 16.56
N THR A 16 25.65 -1.89 15.67
CA THR A 16 25.11 -3.24 15.41
C THR A 16 25.67 -4.27 16.38
N PRO A 17 24.86 -5.00 17.16
CA PRO A 17 25.36 -6.12 17.96
C PRO A 17 25.76 -7.29 17.03
N GLN A 18 26.96 -7.80 17.22
CA GLN A 18 27.47 -9.00 16.53
C GLN A 18 26.91 -10.28 17.18
N LYS A 19 26.85 -11.38 16.42
CA LYS A 19 26.49 -12.71 16.94
C LYS A 19 27.73 -13.57 17.20
N THR A 20 27.83 -14.02 18.43
CA THR A 20 28.59 -15.18 18.93
C THR A 20 27.53 -16.06 19.65
N THR A 21 27.57 -17.39 19.75
CA THR A 21 28.54 -18.47 19.46
C THR A 21 27.75 -19.58 18.71
N GLN A 22 28.28 -20.68 18.15
CA GLN A 22 28.96 -21.84 18.76
C GLN A 22 29.41 -22.80 17.62
N ALA A 23 30.20 -23.84 17.93
CA ALA A 23 30.75 -24.80 16.94
C ALA A 23 30.73 -26.25 17.47
N ALA A 24 31.13 -27.20 16.60
CA ALA A 24 31.29 -28.66 16.80
C ALA A 24 29.99 -29.51 16.81
N GLN A 25 29.94 -30.78 16.35
CA GLN A 25 30.83 -31.62 15.50
C GLN A 25 29.99 -32.80 14.89
N GLU A 26 30.19 -33.24 13.63
CA GLU A 26 30.91 -34.47 13.15
C GLU A 26 30.41 -35.84 13.70
N GLN A 27 30.21 -36.96 12.95
CA GLN A 27 30.28 -37.34 11.50
C GLN A 27 29.00 -38.18 11.13
N ASP A 28 28.81 -39.09 10.14
CA ASP A 28 29.55 -39.77 9.03
C ASP A 28 28.52 -40.26 7.96
N LYS A 29 28.94 -41.08 6.97
CA LYS A 29 28.25 -42.09 6.10
C LYS A 29 26.74 -42.39 6.28
N THR A 30 25.98 -42.72 5.22
CA THR A 30 26.31 -43.65 4.11
C THR A 30 25.78 -43.27 2.70
N THR A 31 26.55 -43.71 1.68
CA THR A 31 26.23 -43.96 0.25
C THR A 31 24.80 -43.79 -0.30
N SER A 32 24.67 -43.02 -1.39
CA SER A 32 24.50 -43.58 -2.75
C SER A 32 24.83 -42.52 -3.82
N ALA A 33 25.16 -42.93 -5.06
CA ALA A 33 25.69 -42.06 -6.10
C ALA A 33 24.89 -42.09 -7.41
N HIS A 34 24.25 -40.96 -7.76
CA HIS A 34 23.69 -40.72 -9.09
C HIS A 34 24.14 -39.36 -9.62
N LYS A 35 24.63 -39.33 -10.86
CA LYS A 35 25.45 -38.26 -11.44
C LYS A 35 24.68 -37.50 -12.51
N VAL A 36 24.26 -36.26 -12.21
CA VAL A 36 23.58 -35.35 -13.16
C VAL A 36 24.27 -33.97 -13.15
N MET A 37 24.21 -33.27 -14.29
CA MET A 37 25.06 -32.11 -14.62
C MET A 37 24.86 -30.87 -13.73
N PRO A 38 25.92 -30.08 -13.48
CA PRO A 38 25.83 -28.78 -12.80
C PRO A 38 25.25 -27.70 -13.74
N GLY A 39 23.93 -27.53 -13.72
CA GLY A 39 23.19 -26.62 -14.62
C GLY A 39 22.66 -25.35 -13.95
N ASN A 40 23.18 -24.19 -14.38
CA ASN A 40 22.59 -22.85 -14.25
C ASN A 40 22.18 -22.35 -12.84
N GLN A 41 23.17 -21.79 -12.14
CA GLN A 41 23.10 -20.60 -11.28
C GLN A 41 21.69 -20.09 -10.91
N LYS A 42 21.38 -20.07 -9.60
CA LYS A 42 20.23 -19.32 -9.06
C LYS A 42 20.41 -17.83 -9.36
N ALA A 43 19.74 -17.32 -10.40
CA ALA A 43 19.77 -15.92 -10.79
C ALA A 43 19.19 -15.06 -9.66
N GLN A 44 20.09 -14.56 -8.81
CA GLN A 44 19.75 -13.82 -7.59
C GLN A 44 19.12 -12.49 -7.99
N GLN A 45 17.79 -12.43 -7.93
CA GLN A 45 17.01 -11.23 -8.28
C GLN A 45 17.31 -10.12 -7.27
N LYS A 46 18.38 -9.37 -7.53
CA LYS A 46 18.68 -8.11 -6.82
C LYS A 46 17.40 -7.28 -6.79
N PRO A 47 16.91 -6.84 -5.62
CA PRO A 47 15.81 -5.90 -5.58
C PRO A 47 16.28 -4.61 -6.25
N THR A 48 15.78 -4.34 -7.46
CA THR A 48 16.09 -3.12 -8.20
C THR A 48 15.59 -1.93 -7.39
N GLY A 49 16.52 -1.25 -6.73
CA GLY A 49 16.24 -0.13 -5.82
C GLY A 49 15.70 1.11 -6.55
N ALA A 50 15.59 2.21 -5.79
CA ALA A 50 15.11 3.51 -6.27
C ALA A 50 13.63 3.57 -6.72
N THR A 51 12.74 3.25 -5.77
CA THR A 51 11.65 4.18 -5.40
C THR A 51 10.69 4.64 -6.52
N PRO A 52 9.57 3.93 -6.78
CA PRO A 52 8.62 4.27 -7.86
C PRO A 52 7.87 5.61 -7.69
N TRP A 53 8.07 6.31 -6.56
CA TRP A 53 7.47 7.62 -6.29
C TRP A 53 7.98 8.75 -7.21
N ARG A 54 9.13 8.57 -7.89
CA ARG A 54 9.78 9.63 -8.70
C ARG A 54 8.93 10.09 -9.90
N HIS A 55 8.09 9.21 -10.46
CA HIS A 55 7.26 9.49 -11.64
C HIS A 55 5.76 9.72 -11.35
N MET A 56 5.36 9.93 -10.08
CA MET A 56 3.98 10.33 -9.75
C MET A 56 3.70 11.78 -10.14
N THR A 57 2.56 12.03 -10.80
CA THR A 57 2.11 13.39 -11.14
C THR A 57 1.79 14.21 -9.88
N LYS A 58 1.85 15.55 -10.00
CA LYS A 58 1.50 16.48 -8.90
C LYS A 58 0.11 16.17 -8.31
N ARG A 59 -0.88 15.83 -9.14
CA ARG A 59 -2.23 15.40 -8.74
C ARG A 59 -2.20 14.10 -7.93
N GLN A 60 -1.54 13.06 -8.42
CA GLN A 60 -1.43 11.77 -7.71
C GLN A 60 -0.72 11.92 -6.36
N ARG A 61 0.33 12.75 -6.28
CA ARG A 61 1.07 13.03 -5.03
C ARG A 61 0.20 13.77 -4.00
N LYS A 62 -0.54 14.80 -4.42
CA LYS A 62 -1.51 15.53 -3.59
C LYS A 62 -2.63 14.59 -3.08
N ASN A 63 -3.12 13.71 -3.94
CA ASN A 63 -4.14 12.72 -3.59
C ASN A 63 -3.62 11.69 -2.57
N ARG A 64 -2.41 11.12 -2.76
CA ARG A 64 -1.81 10.20 -1.79
C ARG A 64 -1.69 10.84 -0.40
N ARG A 65 -1.25 12.10 -0.29
CA ARG A 65 -1.18 12.82 0.99
C ARG A 65 -2.56 12.94 1.67
N ARG A 66 -3.64 13.14 0.90
CA ARG A 66 -5.01 13.17 1.45
C ARG A 66 -5.49 11.79 1.91
N VAL A 67 -5.21 10.72 1.17
CA VAL A 67 -5.54 9.34 1.58
C VAL A 67 -4.77 8.93 2.83
N ASN A 68 -3.50 9.31 2.94
CA ASN A 68 -2.72 9.18 4.17
C ASN A 68 -3.41 9.88 5.36
N ARG A 69 -3.73 11.17 5.23
CA ARG A 69 -4.43 11.93 6.28
C ARG A 69 -5.82 11.36 6.63
N LEU A 70 -6.52 10.77 5.67
CA LEU A 70 -7.81 10.09 5.90
C LEU A 70 -7.63 8.86 6.82
N ILE A 71 -6.57 8.08 6.61
CA ILE A 71 -6.21 6.92 7.44
C ILE A 71 -5.74 7.37 8.83
N GLU A 72 -4.96 8.46 8.90
CA GLU A 72 -4.47 9.06 10.16
C GLU A 72 -5.61 9.62 11.04
N LEU A 73 -6.75 9.99 10.45
CA LEU A 73 -7.93 10.53 11.16
C LEU A 73 -9.01 9.47 11.50
N TRP A 74 -9.12 8.40 10.69
CA TRP A 74 -10.13 7.35 10.82
C TRP A 74 -9.52 5.94 10.57
N PRO A 75 -8.59 5.49 11.44
CA PRO A 75 -7.85 4.24 11.23
C PRO A 75 -8.73 2.98 11.26
N GLU A 76 -9.84 3.00 12.01
CA GLU A 76 -10.77 1.87 12.12
C GLU A 76 -11.47 1.53 10.79
N LEU A 77 -11.73 2.53 9.95
CA LEU A 77 -12.45 2.36 8.69
C LEU A 77 -11.51 2.34 7.48
N PHE A 78 -10.48 3.19 7.48
CA PHE A 78 -9.59 3.36 6.35
C PHE A 78 -8.25 2.66 6.60
N SER A 79 -7.99 1.60 5.83
CA SER A 79 -6.68 0.94 5.78
C SER A 79 -6.12 0.97 4.38
N ARG A 80 -4.81 1.22 4.26
CA ARG A 80 -4.09 1.15 2.99
C ARG A 80 -3.82 -0.28 2.54
N GLU A 81 -3.86 -1.23 3.47
CA GLU A 81 -3.44 -2.62 3.31
C GLU A 81 -4.63 -3.53 3.04
N ALA A 82 -5.57 -3.56 4.00
CA ALA A 82 -6.83 -4.29 3.96
C ALA A 82 -8.01 -3.30 4.05
N PRO A 83 -8.35 -2.58 2.96
CA PRO A 83 -9.43 -1.61 2.96
C PRO A 83 -10.78 -2.32 3.17
N LYS A 84 -11.56 -1.89 4.17
CA LYS A 84 -12.92 -2.40 4.44
C LYS A 84 -13.94 -1.84 3.42
N PRO A 85 -15.00 -2.58 3.04
CA PRO A 85 -16.14 -2.02 2.30
C PRO A 85 -16.82 -0.89 3.08
N LEU A 86 -17.07 0.25 2.44
CA LEU A 86 -17.67 1.42 3.10
C LEU A 86 -19.22 1.36 3.09
N LYS A 87 -19.82 1.87 4.16
CA LYS A 87 -21.25 2.22 4.25
C LYS A 87 -21.68 3.13 3.08
N VAL A 88 -22.88 2.92 2.56
CA VAL A 88 -23.48 3.82 1.55
C VAL A 88 -23.83 5.16 2.23
N GLY A 89 -23.42 6.29 1.64
CA GLY A 89 -23.62 7.62 2.24
C GLY A 89 -22.52 8.07 3.22
N ILE A 90 -21.45 7.29 3.43
CA ILE A 90 -20.35 7.61 4.37
C ILE A 90 -19.69 9.01 4.17
N PHE A 91 -19.88 9.66 3.02
CA PHE A 91 -19.41 11.02 2.79
C PHE A 91 -20.08 12.04 3.72
N ASP A 92 -21.37 11.88 4.00
CA ASP A 92 -22.14 12.83 4.79
C ASP A 92 -21.84 12.64 6.30
N ASP A 93 -21.73 11.38 6.74
CA ASP A 93 -21.19 11.03 8.07
C ASP A 93 -19.80 11.67 8.29
N LEU A 94 -18.88 11.54 7.31
CA LEU A 94 -17.55 12.14 7.35
C LEU A 94 -17.58 13.67 7.36
N MET A 95 -18.51 14.29 6.63
CA MET A 95 -18.66 15.75 6.63
C MET A 95 -19.12 16.27 8.00
N GLN A 96 -20.04 15.57 8.66
CA GLN A 96 -20.50 15.91 10.01
C GLN A 96 -19.38 15.76 11.05
N ASP A 97 -18.61 14.67 11.00
CA ASP A 97 -17.47 14.43 11.90
C ASP A 97 -16.31 15.40 11.64
N VAL A 98 -16.05 15.77 10.38
CA VAL A 98 -15.10 16.84 10.00
C VAL A 98 -15.52 18.19 10.60
N ALA A 99 -16.80 18.54 10.53
CA ALA A 99 -17.31 19.78 11.10
C ALA A 99 -17.23 19.78 12.63
N GLY A 100 -17.70 18.72 13.28
CA GLY A 100 -17.68 18.58 14.76
C GLY A 100 -16.27 18.58 15.36
N ARG A 101 -15.26 18.06 14.64
CA ARG A 101 -13.85 18.09 15.05
C ARG A 101 -13.08 19.33 14.58
N GLY A 102 -13.72 20.29 13.90
CA GLY A 102 -13.05 21.48 13.35
C GLY A 102 -11.96 21.18 12.33
N LEU A 103 -12.03 20.04 11.64
CA LEU A 103 -10.94 19.55 10.79
C LEU A 103 -10.84 20.34 9.49
N ALA A 104 -9.66 20.88 9.20
CA ALA A 104 -9.37 21.58 7.94
C ALA A 104 -9.32 20.62 6.72
N PHE A 105 -10.48 20.09 6.29
CA PHE A 105 -10.63 19.11 5.22
C PHE A 105 -11.86 19.43 4.35
N GLY A 106 -11.71 20.34 3.38
CA GLY A 106 -12.85 20.82 2.57
C GLY A 106 -13.59 19.72 1.76
N PRO A 107 -14.89 19.86 1.50
CA PRO A 107 -15.76 18.81 0.95
C PRO A 107 -15.29 18.27 -0.41
N GLY A 108 -14.92 19.16 -1.35
CA GLY A 108 -14.36 18.74 -2.65
C GLY A 108 -12.99 18.04 -2.55
N ALA A 109 -12.26 18.24 -1.45
CA ALA A 109 -11.06 17.46 -1.16
C ALA A 109 -11.41 16.06 -0.65
N LEU A 110 -12.41 15.95 0.23
CA LEU A 110 -12.89 14.70 0.80
C LEU A 110 -13.49 13.79 -0.28
N ARG A 111 -14.46 14.28 -1.05
CA ARG A 111 -15.11 13.53 -2.15
C ARG A 111 -14.10 12.99 -3.18
N ALA A 112 -13.10 13.79 -3.55
CA ALA A 112 -12.02 13.37 -4.46
C ALA A 112 -11.09 12.30 -3.84
N THR A 113 -10.89 12.32 -2.52
CA THR A 113 -10.05 11.36 -1.80
C THR A 113 -10.77 10.01 -1.67
N LEU A 114 -12.04 10.03 -1.26
CA LEU A 114 -12.90 8.84 -1.18
C LEU A 114 -13.06 8.18 -2.56
N ALA A 115 -13.34 8.96 -3.61
CA ALA A 115 -13.42 8.43 -4.98
C ALA A 115 -12.12 7.71 -5.40
N SER A 116 -10.95 8.26 -5.04
CA SER A 116 -9.66 7.60 -5.33
C SER A 116 -9.35 6.39 -4.44
N TYR A 117 -9.93 6.29 -3.24
CA TYR A 117 -9.80 5.14 -2.35
C TYR A 117 -10.69 3.99 -2.87
N ALA A 118 -11.95 4.28 -3.18
CA ALA A 118 -12.90 3.33 -3.75
C ALA A 118 -12.49 2.82 -5.14
N GLN A 119 -11.87 3.67 -5.97
CA GLN A 119 -11.31 3.26 -7.27
C GLN A 119 -9.97 2.50 -7.16
N SER A 120 -9.51 2.15 -5.96
CA SER A 120 -8.25 1.42 -5.79
C SER A 120 -8.41 -0.08 -6.05
N PRO A 121 -7.41 -0.76 -6.65
CA PRO A 121 -7.47 -2.22 -6.87
C PRO A 121 -7.52 -3.06 -5.58
N ARG A 122 -7.13 -2.49 -4.43
CA ARG A 122 -7.29 -3.13 -3.11
C ARG A 122 -8.76 -3.04 -2.65
N TYR A 123 -9.42 -1.90 -2.86
CA TYR A 123 -10.85 -1.74 -2.52
C TYR A 123 -11.76 -2.62 -3.37
N TYR A 124 -11.54 -2.71 -4.69
CA TYR A 124 -12.32 -3.63 -5.53
C TYR A 124 -12.17 -5.10 -5.11
N ARG A 125 -11.00 -5.53 -4.62
CA ARG A 125 -10.83 -6.89 -4.04
C ARG A 125 -11.63 -7.08 -2.75
N ALA A 126 -11.74 -6.06 -1.92
CA ALA A 126 -12.56 -6.12 -0.71
C ALA A 126 -14.06 -6.15 -1.04
N LEU A 127 -14.51 -5.45 -2.09
CA LEU A 127 -15.87 -5.59 -2.60
C LEU A 127 -16.15 -6.99 -3.17
N VAL A 128 -15.23 -7.55 -3.97
CA VAL A 128 -15.36 -8.91 -4.53
C VAL A 128 -15.35 -10.00 -3.46
N ALA A 129 -14.73 -9.75 -2.30
CA ALA A 129 -14.82 -10.64 -1.13
C ALA A 129 -16.18 -10.55 -0.40
N GLY A 130 -17.04 -9.59 -0.75
CA GLY A 130 -18.38 -9.43 -0.18
C GLY A 130 -18.39 -9.03 1.30
N GLY A 131 -19.42 -9.50 2.00
CA GLY A 131 -19.59 -9.31 3.45
C GLY A 131 -20.15 -7.93 3.86
N ALA A 132 -19.99 -7.61 5.14
CA ALA A 132 -20.52 -6.40 5.74
C ALA A 132 -19.79 -5.13 5.27
N ARG A 133 -20.54 -4.02 5.23
CA ARG A 133 -20.03 -2.66 5.10
C ARG A 133 -19.78 -2.06 6.46
N TYR A 134 -18.85 -1.12 6.54
CA TYR A 134 -18.43 -0.52 7.80
C TYR A 134 -18.72 0.99 7.86
N ASP A 135 -19.17 1.45 9.02
CA ASP A 135 -19.36 2.87 9.36
C ASP A 135 -18.10 3.53 9.94
N LEU A 136 -18.20 4.80 10.36
CA LEU A 136 -17.09 5.54 10.98
C LEU A 136 -16.54 4.94 12.27
N LYS A 137 -17.35 4.14 12.98
CA LYS A 137 -17.03 3.50 14.26
C LYS A 137 -16.66 2.02 14.08
N GLY A 138 -16.43 1.58 12.83
CA GLY A 138 -16.10 0.20 12.50
C GLY A 138 -17.26 -0.79 12.73
N GLN A 139 -18.50 -0.30 12.85
CA GLN A 139 -19.68 -1.13 13.04
C GLN A 139 -20.24 -1.62 11.70
N PRO A 140 -20.79 -2.85 11.63
CA PRO A 140 -21.43 -3.36 10.42
C PRO A 140 -22.71 -2.55 10.12
N CYS A 141 -22.83 -2.03 8.89
CA CYS A 141 -23.93 -1.17 8.46
C CYS A 141 -24.38 -1.54 7.03
N GLY A 142 -25.12 -2.64 6.93
CA GLY A 142 -25.51 -3.27 5.67
C GLY A 142 -24.40 -4.11 5.02
N GLU A 143 -24.66 -4.63 3.82
CA GLU A 143 -23.82 -5.63 3.15
C GLU A 143 -23.48 -5.21 1.70
N VAL A 144 -22.50 -5.89 1.09
CA VAL A 144 -22.15 -5.71 -0.33
C VAL A 144 -22.98 -6.67 -1.19
N THR A 145 -23.90 -6.12 -1.98
CA THR A 145 -24.82 -6.95 -2.79
C THR A 145 -24.10 -7.73 -3.89
N PRO A 146 -24.56 -8.93 -4.30
CA PRO A 146 -23.89 -9.73 -5.34
C PRO A 146 -23.65 -8.98 -6.66
N GLN A 147 -24.57 -8.09 -7.04
CA GLN A 147 -24.43 -7.21 -8.21
C GLN A 147 -23.19 -6.30 -8.09
N GLU A 148 -22.96 -5.70 -6.92
CA GLU A 148 -21.80 -4.85 -6.67
C GLU A 148 -20.48 -5.65 -6.62
N GLN A 149 -20.53 -6.92 -6.23
CA GLN A 149 -19.38 -7.83 -6.29
C GLN A 149 -19.00 -8.10 -7.76
N GLN A 150 -19.98 -8.41 -8.61
CA GLN A 150 -19.78 -8.65 -10.05
C GLN A 150 -19.30 -7.39 -10.79
N ASP A 151 -19.85 -6.22 -10.45
CA ASP A 151 -19.38 -4.93 -10.95
C ASP A 151 -17.94 -4.64 -10.48
N ALA A 152 -17.63 -4.90 -9.21
CA ALA A 152 -16.28 -4.71 -8.67
C ALA A 152 -15.23 -5.61 -9.34
N GLU A 153 -15.57 -6.87 -9.64
CA GLU A 153 -14.71 -7.77 -10.40
C GLU A 153 -14.47 -7.23 -11.82
N THR A 154 -15.54 -6.86 -12.52
CA THR A 154 -15.47 -6.31 -13.89
C THR A 154 -14.56 -5.07 -13.95
N ARG A 155 -14.69 -4.16 -12.96
CA ARG A 155 -13.82 -2.99 -12.83
C ARG A 155 -12.37 -3.37 -12.51
N LEU A 156 -12.15 -4.38 -11.66
CA LEU A 156 -10.82 -4.88 -11.30
C LEU A 156 -10.10 -5.51 -12.50
N MET A 157 -10.79 -6.32 -13.32
CA MET A 157 -10.25 -6.89 -14.56
C MET A 157 -9.82 -5.78 -15.53
N ALA A 158 -10.69 -4.81 -15.79
CA ALA A 158 -10.39 -3.67 -16.67
C ALA A 158 -9.18 -2.84 -16.19
N LEU A 159 -9.04 -2.62 -14.87
CA LEU A 159 -7.88 -1.95 -14.29
C LEU A 159 -6.58 -2.77 -14.41
N ASN A 160 -6.65 -4.09 -14.33
CA ASN A 160 -5.50 -4.97 -14.48
C ASN A 160 -5.04 -5.04 -15.94
N GLU A 161 -5.95 -5.16 -16.91
CA GLU A 161 -5.62 -5.09 -18.34
C GLU A 161 -5.06 -3.71 -18.74
N LYS A 162 -5.64 -2.61 -18.24
CA LYS A 162 -5.07 -1.27 -18.45
C LYS A 162 -3.64 -1.15 -17.94
N ARG A 163 -3.34 -1.71 -16.76
CA ARG A 163 -1.97 -1.75 -16.19
C ARG A 163 -1.04 -2.68 -16.98
N LYS A 164 -1.54 -3.81 -17.49
CA LYS A 164 -0.78 -4.77 -18.33
C LYS A 164 -0.37 -4.14 -19.66
N ARG A 165 -1.29 -3.45 -20.34
CA ARG A 165 -1.01 -2.66 -21.56
C ARG A 165 0.01 -1.55 -21.29
N GLN A 166 -0.15 -0.78 -20.21
CA GLN A 166 0.82 0.24 -19.80
C GLN A 166 2.22 -0.33 -19.50
N ARG A 167 2.32 -1.51 -18.88
CA ARG A 167 3.61 -2.18 -18.62
C ARG A 167 4.29 -2.73 -19.87
N ARG A 168 3.53 -3.11 -20.91
CA ARG A 168 4.06 -3.51 -22.22
C ARG A 168 4.65 -2.30 -22.94
N ALA A 169 3.85 -1.26 -23.16
CA ALA A 169 4.29 0.00 -23.78
C ALA A 169 5.47 0.68 -23.04
N ALA A 170 5.57 0.53 -21.72
CA ALA A 170 6.72 1.02 -20.95
C ALA A 170 7.99 0.20 -21.19
N LYS A 171 7.90 -1.13 -21.38
CA LYS A 171 9.05 -1.97 -21.73
C LYS A 171 9.53 -1.69 -23.15
N GLU A 172 8.60 -1.58 -24.10
CA GLU A 172 8.88 -1.26 -25.50
C GLU A 172 9.67 0.07 -25.61
N LYS A 173 9.31 1.08 -24.82
CA LYS A 173 10.02 2.38 -24.72
C LYS A 173 11.26 2.40 -23.82
N THR A 174 11.78 1.24 -23.40
CA THR A 174 13.01 1.12 -22.60
C THR A 174 13.95 0.03 -23.13
N GLY A 175 13.55 -0.68 -24.19
CA GLY A 175 14.36 -1.63 -24.95
C GLY A 175 14.64 -1.18 -26.39
N ALA A 176 14.41 0.10 -26.67
CA ALA A 176 14.72 0.83 -27.89
C ALA A 176 15.26 2.21 -27.48
#